data_AF-A0A1I4NCL9-F1
#
_entry.id   AF-A0A1I4NCL9-F1
#
_cell.length_a   1.000
_cell.length_b   1.000
_cell.length_c   1.000
_cell.angle_alpha   90.00
_cell.angle_beta   90.00
_cell.angle_gamma   90.00
#
_symmetry.space_group_name_H-M   'P 1'
#
loop_
_entity.id
_entity.type
_entity.pdbx_description
1 polymer ?
#
loop_
_entity_poly.entity_id
_entity_poly.type
_entity_poly.pdbx_seq_one_letter_code
_entity_poly.pdbx_strand_id
1 'polypeptide(L)'
;MLSLFQRKRVPPTAGTPPTSAIETPKGSMRPEPAASLLATPRRQKLLEHIWQRTSLSRRQFATLYLAPLERYAELVQQFPASENHHHAYPGGMLDHGLEIVAYALKLRQSYLLPAGVTPEAQAAQAEAWTAGTAYAALLHDIGKIAVDLHVEHADGSVWHPWHGPLRKPYRFRYRKEREYRLHSAATGLLYACLLDRDIFDWLSGYPDLWAALLYVLAGQYEHAGTLGELVVQADQASVAQELGGDPSKALVAPKHALQRKLLDGLRYLLKEAFKLNQAGPADGWLTQDGLWLVSKTVSDKLRAHLLSQGIDGIPASNTAVFNVLQDHGIVQPTPDGKAIWKATVTSDAGWSHAFTFLKLSPAMIWDAADRPAPFAGRVQLEEEQAVADGPHVEGIEAAPASTAPIASAATDTGVAALLDLLGDTAPPTAPETPSCPVAEAEPAPSTVPPPQMSLAPAQDRADAHGLPLETRLRAQTNPLRCCRGLPPLRYGHQQPGRRADQPA
;
A
#
# COMPACT_ATOMS: atom_id res chain seq x y z
N MET A 1 -18.84 -36.12 -25.13
CA MET A 1 -17.75 -35.43 -24.42
C MET A 1 -18.35 -34.76 -23.20
N LEU A 2 -17.65 -34.75 -22.06
CA LEU A 2 -18.12 -34.45 -20.69
C LEU A 2 -18.58 -35.68 -19.88
N SER A 3 -17.68 -36.65 -19.76
CA SER A 3 -17.60 -37.51 -18.58
C SER A 3 -16.15 -37.46 -18.14
N LEU A 4 -15.88 -36.89 -16.97
CA LEU A 4 -14.73 -37.15 -16.10
C LEU A 4 -14.90 -36.23 -14.88
N PHE A 5 -14.73 -36.80 -13.67
CA PHE A 5 -14.92 -36.21 -12.33
C PHE A 5 -16.19 -36.62 -11.57
N GLN A 6 -16.50 -37.92 -11.53
CA GLN A 6 -17.15 -38.52 -10.36
C GLN A 6 -16.07 -39.18 -9.50
N ARG A 7 -15.65 -38.53 -8.41
CA ARG A 7 -14.87 -39.18 -7.36
C ARG A 7 -15.81 -39.91 -6.40
N LYS A 8 -15.51 -41.19 -6.19
CA LYS A 8 -16.18 -42.17 -5.33
C LYS A 8 -16.41 -41.64 -3.90
N ARG A 9 -17.66 -41.68 -3.42
CA ARG A 9 -18.04 -41.50 -2.01
C ARG A 9 -17.59 -42.72 -1.20
N VAL A 10 -16.95 -42.49 -0.05
CA VAL A 10 -16.73 -43.48 1.02
C VAL A 10 -17.59 -43.05 2.23
N PRO A 11 -18.26 -43.96 2.98
CA PRO A 11 -19.16 -43.59 4.07
C PRO A 11 -18.44 -43.18 5.36
N PRO A 12 -19.12 -42.53 6.31
CA PRO A 12 -18.51 -41.97 7.52
C PRO A 12 -18.45 -43.01 8.65
N THR A 13 -17.35 -42.99 9.41
CA THR A 13 -17.26 -43.66 10.72
C THR A 13 -17.42 -42.61 11.82
N ALA A 14 -18.47 -42.72 12.62
CA ALA A 14 -18.62 -42.05 13.91
C ALA A 14 -17.67 -42.67 14.95
N GLY A 15 -17.14 -42.03 15.99
CA GLY A 15 -17.15 -40.66 16.46
C GLY A 15 -16.45 -40.63 17.84
N THR A 16 -15.84 -39.50 18.24
CA THR A 16 -15.54 -39.12 19.65
C THR A 16 -15.38 -37.58 19.72
N PRO A 17 -15.95 -36.86 20.70
CA PRO A 17 -15.85 -35.40 20.81
C PRO A 17 -14.76 -34.99 21.83
N PRO A 18 -14.58 -33.69 22.15
CA PRO A 18 -13.50 -32.86 21.61
C PRO A 18 -12.49 -32.43 22.70
N THR A 19 -11.49 -31.66 22.29
CA THR A 19 -10.48 -30.92 23.09
C THR A 19 -9.08 -31.48 22.88
N SER A 20 -8.46 -31.02 21.81
CA SER A 20 -7.03 -30.80 21.81
C SER A 20 -6.82 -29.49 21.10
N ALA A 21 -6.29 -28.50 21.82
CA ALA A 21 -5.76 -27.30 21.22
C ALA A 21 -4.88 -27.75 20.05
N ILE A 22 -5.23 -27.36 18.83
CA ILE A 22 -4.40 -27.61 17.67
C ILE A 22 -3.09 -26.90 17.98
N GLU A 23 -2.08 -27.68 18.38
CA GLU A 23 -0.70 -27.23 18.44
C GLU A 23 -0.38 -26.72 17.05
N THR A 24 -0.28 -25.39 16.95
CA THR A 24 0.08 -24.71 15.71
C THR A 24 1.42 -25.28 15.27
N PRO A 25 1.52 -25.90 14.08
CA PRO A 25 2.78 -26.37 13.54
C PRO A 25 3.84 -25.25 13.65
N LYS A 26 5.08 -25.59 14.02
CA LYS A 26 6.17 -24.60 14.17
C LYS A 26 6.20 -23.67 12.95
N GLY A 27 6.04 -22.36 13.20
CA GLY A 27 6.04 -21.31 12.16
C GLY A 27 4.68 -20.99 11.51
N SER A 28 3.56 -21.53 12.00
CA SER A 28 2.22 -21.15 11.54
C SER A 28 1.61 -20.01 12.38
N MET A 29 0.96 -19.07 11.71
CA MET A 29 0.23 -17.96 12.33
C MET A 29 -1.27 -18.24 12.36
N ARG A 30 -1.97 -17.65 13.32
CA ARG A 30 -3.44 -17.71 13.40
C ARG A 30 -4.01 -16.44 12.78
N PRO A 31 -5.09 -16.53 11.99
CA PRO A 31 -5.79 -15.33 11.52
C PRO A 31 -6.35 -14.54 12.70
N GLU A 32 -6.26 -13.23 12.60
CA GLU A 32 -6.76 -12.29 13.60
C GLU A 32 -7.93 -11.46 13.02
N PRO A 33 -8.90 -11.06 13.87
CA PRO A 33 -9.97 -10.17 13.46
C PRO A 33 -9.44 -8.75 13.24
N ALA A 34 -10.13 -7.97 12.39
CA ALA A 34 -9.77 -6.57 12.11
C ALA A 34 -9.54 -5.75 13.39
N ALA A 35 -10.40 -5.93 14.39
CA ALA A 35 -10.30 -5.22 15.67
C ALA A 35 -8.95 -5.46 16.38
N SER A 36 -8.41 -6.69 16.34
CA SER A 36 -7.08 -7.00 16.92
C SER A 36 -5.98 -6.39 16.07
N LEU A 37 -6.06 -6.60 14.76
CA LEU A 37 -5.06 -6.12 13.80
C LEU A 37 -4.92 -4.59 13.84
N LEU A 38 -6.02 -3.86 14.02
CA LEU A 38 -6.03 -2.40 14.05
C LEU A 38 -5.78 -1.81 15.44
N ALA A 39 -5.73 -2.61 16.51
CA ALA A 39 -5.68 -2.11 17.90
C ALA A 39 -4.35 -1.47 18.31
N THR A 40 -3.27 -1.62 17.52
CA THR A 40 -1.96 -1.06 17.91
C THR A 40 -2.03 0.47 18.01
N PRO A 41 -1.32 1.11 18.96
CA PRO A 41 -1.35 2.57 19.10
C PRO A 41 -1.02 3.33 17.81
N ARG A 42 -0.05 2.83 17.03
CA ARG A 42 0.32 3.37 15.71
C ARG A 42 -0.86 3.35 14.75
N ARG A 43 -1.52 2.19 14.59
CA ARG A 43 -2.64 2.01 13.66
C ARG A 43 -3.85 2.85 14.08
N GLN A 44 -4.12 2.95 15.38
CA GLN A 44 -5.16 3.83 15.91
C GLN A 44 -4.87 5.31 15.62
N LYS A 45 -3.63 5.79 15.78
CA LYS A 45 -3.28 7.18 15.44
C LYS A 45 -3.39 7.44 13.93
N LEU A 46 -3.03 6.48 13.07
CA LEU A 46 -3.25 6.57 11.63
C LEU A 46 -4.74 6.64 11.27
N LEU A 47 -5.58 5.78 11.85
CA LEU A 47 -7.03 5.82 11.66
C LEU A 47 -7.64 7.15 12.08
N GLU A 48 -7.16 7.73 13.19
CA GLU A 48 -7.59 9.03 13.66
C GLU A 48 -7.18 10.16 12.68
N HIS A 49 -5.96 10.13 12.15
CA HIS A 49 -5.54 11.08 11.11
C HIS A 49 -6.37 10.95 9.83
N ILE A 50 -6.70 9.72 9.41
CA ILE A 50 -7.58 9.48 8.27
C ILE A 50 -8.95 10.08 8.55
N TRP A 51 -9.54 9.84 9.73
CA TRP A 51 -10.84 10.41 10.10
C TRP A 51 -10.83 11.95 10.09
N GLN A 52 -9.86 12.59 10.73
CA GLN A 52 -9.74 14.05 10.81
C GLN A 52 -9.70 14.72 9.44
N ARG A 53 -9.11 14.04 8.43
CA ARG A 53 -8.98 14.56 7.05
C ARG A 53 -10.18 14.31 6.15
N THR A 54 -11.17 13.53 6.61
CA THR A 54 -12.41 13.28 5.84
C THR A 54 -13.55 14.22 6.21
N SER A 55 -13.46 14.91 7.36
CA SER A 55 -14.51 15.80 7.90
C SER A 55 -15.89 15.14 8.06
N LEU A 56 -15.94 13.81 8.16
CA LEU A 56 -17.18 13.03 8.30
C LEU A 56 -17.56 12.78 9.76
N SER A 57 -18.86 12.56 10.02
CA SER A 57 -19.29 12.00 11.30
C SER A 57 -18.70 10.61 11.52
N ARG A 58 -18.50 10.19 12.78
CA ARG A 58 -17.97 8.85 13.11
C ARG A 58 -18.77 7.72 12.44
N ARG A 59 -20.09 7.87 12.28
CA ARG A 59 -20.96 6.89 11.63
C ARG A 59 -20.72 6.80 10.12
N GLN A 60 -20.60 7.94 9.44
CA GLN A 60 -20.27 7.96 8.01
C GLN A 60 -18.85 7.45 7.77
N PHE A 61 -17.89 7.85 8.61
CA PHE A 61 -16.52 7.34 8.58
C PHE A 61 -16.47 5.82 8.76
N ALA A 62 -17.24 5.29 9.72
CA ALA A 62 -17.32 3.85 9.95
C ALA A 62 -17.75 3.09 8.69
N THR A 63 -18.72 3.64 7.96
CA THR A 63 -19.27 3.02 6.75
C THR A 63 -18.32 3.16 5.56
N LEU A 64 -17.83 4.37 5.29
CA LEU A 64 -17.08 4.68 4.09
C LEU A 64 -15.59 4.34 4.16
N TYR A 65 -14.97 4.41 5.35
CA TYR A 65 -13.53 4.27 5.50
C TYR A 65 -13.16 3.10 6.40
N LEU A 66 -13.72 3.03 7.60
CA LEU A 66 -13.35 1.97 8.55
C LEU A 66 -13.71 0.58 8.02
N ALA A 67 -14.91 0.38 7.49
CA ALA A 67 -15.32 -0.94 6.99
C ALA A 67 -14.42 -1.46 5.83
N PRO A 68 -14.06 -0.66 4.80
CA PRO A 68 -13.03 -1.07 3.83
C PRO A 68 -11.66 -1.35 4.46
N LEU A 69 -11.23 -0.54 5.44
CA LEU A 69 -9.94 -0.73 6.12
C LEU A 69 -9.92 -2.00 6.99
N GLU A 70 -11.04 -2.35 7.63
CA GLU A 70 -11.21 -3.59 8.38
C GLU A 70 -11.16 -4.81 7.44
N ARG A 71 -11.86 -4.76 6.30
CA ARG A 71 -11.76 -5.80 5.26
C ARG A 71 -10.34 -5.94 4.72
N TYR A 72 -9.64 -4.82 4.52
CA TYR A 72 -8.25 -4.81 4.10
C TYR A 72 -7.36 -5.48 5.15
N ALA A 73 -7.48 -5.10 6.42
CA ALA A 73 -6.74 -5.70 7.52
C ALA A 73 -6.97 -7.22 7.59
N GLU A 74 -8.22 -7.68 7.50
CA GLU A 74 -8.55 -9.11 7.53
C GLU A 74 -8.01 -9.88 6.32
N LEU A 75 -7.86 -9.22 5.17
CA LEU A 75 -7.33 -9.84 3.96
C LEU A 75 -5.79 -9.93 3.98
N VAL A 76 -5.10 -8.88 4.46
CA VAL A 76 -3.64 -8.81 4.47
C VAL A 76 -3.00 -9.39 5.74
N GLN A 77 -3.75 -9.50 6.83
CA GLN A 77 -3.31 -10.12 8.09
C GLN A 77 -1.91 -9.64 8.53
N GLN A 78 -1.00 -10.57 8.81
CA GLN A 78 0.38 -10.30 9.21
C GLN A 78 1.35 -10.35 8.03
N PHE A 79 0.89 -10.18 6.79
CA PHE A 79 1.79 -10.20 5.64
C PHE A 79 2.73 -8.97 5.63
N PRO A 80 4.00 -9.15 5.26
CA PRO A 80 4.91 -8.05 4.97
C PRO A 80 4.54 -7.38 3.64
N ALA A 81 4.81 -6.08 3.50
CA ALA A 81 4.61 -5.36 2.23
C ALA A 81 5.81 -5.53 1.27
N SER A 82 6.95 -6.00 1.78
CA SER A 82 8.21 -6.13 1.07
C SER A 82 9.11 -7.22 1.67
N GLU A 83 10.10 -7.71 0.93
CA GLU A 83 11.05 -8.71 1.45
C GLU A 83 12.15 -8.13 2.31
N ASN A 84 12.70 -6.99 1.88
CA ASN A 84 13.94 -6.43 2.43
C ASN A 84 13.85 -4.90 2.67
N HIS A 85 12.65 -4.32 2.64
CA HIS A 85 12.43 -2.90 2.90
C HIS A 85 11.87 -2.65 4.30
N HIS A 86 11.56 -1.38 4.60
CA HIS A 86 11.10 -0.93 5.91
C HIS A 86 9.80 -1.64 6.34
N HIS A 87 8.92 -2.05 5.42
CA HIS A 87 7.74 -2.88 5.74
C HIS A 87 7.97 -4.40 5.61
N ALA A 88 9.21 -4.88 5.74
CA ALA A 88 9.57 -6.31 5.72
C ALA A 88 9.41 -6.99 7.10
N TYR A 89 8.29 -6.74 7.76
CA TYR A 89 7.96 -7.32 9.07
C TYR A 89 6.50 -7.80 9.11
N PRO A 90 6.12 -8.67 10.07
CA PRO A 90 4.75 -9.11 10.23
C PRO A 90 3.76 -7.95 10.41
N GLY A 91 2.78 -7.84 9.52
CA GLY A 91 1.79 -6.76 9.50
C GLY A 91 2.23 -5.52 8.72
N GLY A 92 3.42 -5.53 8.09
CA GLY A 92 3.91 -4.41 7.30
C GLY A 92 3.00 -4.01 6.14
N MET A 93 2.27 -4.96 5.53
CA MET A 93 1.29 -4.66 4.48
C MET A 93 0.11 -3.83 5.00
N LEU A 94 -0.30 -4.05 6.24
CA LEU A 94 -1.36 -3.28 6.89
C LEU A 94 -0.89 -1.86 7.20
N ASP A 95 0.29 -1.73 7.81
CA ASP A 95 0.86 -0.44 8.17
C ASP A 95 1.11 0.43 6.92
N HIS A 96 1.71 -0.15 5.89
CA HIS A 96 1.94 0.51 4.61
C HIS A 96 0.64 1.03 3.97
N GLY A 97 -0.41 0.20 3.93
CA GLY A 97 -1.71 0.61 3.38
C GLY A 97 -2.33 1.78 4.16
N LEU A 98 -2.30 1.73 5.50
CA LEU A 98 -2.84 2.81 6.34
C LEU A 98 -2.06 4.12 6.19
N GLU A 99 -0.74 4.04 6.06
CA GLU A 99 0.13 5.20 5.87
C GLU A 99 -0.14 5.88 4.54
N ILE A 100 -0.16 5.13 3.43
CA ILE A 100 -0.39 5.72 2.11
C ILE A 100 -1.78 6.35 2.05
N VAL A 101 -2.80 5.75 2.64
CA VAL A 101 -4.12 6.38 2.75
C VAL A 101 -4.04 7.69 3.53
N ALA A 102 -3.37 7.71 4.68
CA ALA A 102 -3.20 8.93 5.46
C ALA A 102 -2.46 10.01 4.66
N TYR A 103 -1.34 9.70 4.02
CA TYR A 103 -0.58 10.64 3.19
C TYR A 103 -1.37 11.15 1.99
N ALA A 104 -2.04 10.26 1.26
CA ALA A 104 -2.83 10.65 0.10
C ALA A 104 -3.94 11.64 0.49
N LEU A 105 -4.60 11.40 1.64
CA LEU A 105 -5.59 12.34 2.19
C LEU A 105 -4.97 13.67 2.65
N LYS A 106 -3.74 13.66 3.21
CA LYS A 106 -3.02 14.90 3.55
C LYS A 106 -2.73 15.72 2.30
N LEU A 107 -2.15 15.09 1.28
CA LEU A 107 -1.81 15.76 0.03
C LEU A 107 -3.05 16.32 -0.66
N ARG A 108 -4.12 15.53 -0.70
CA ARG A 108 -5.41 15.91 -1.26
C ARG A 108 -5.96 17.23 -0.73
N GLN A 109 -5.75 17.56 0.55
CA GLN A 109 -6.26 18.82 1.14
C GLN A 109 -5.74 20.08 0.42
N SER A 110 -4.60 19.98 -0.27
CA SER A 110 -4.04 21.08 -1.08
C SER A 110 -4.62 21.19 -2.49
N TYR A 111 -5.47 20.25 -2.92
CA TYR A 111 -6.04 20.20 -4.26
C TYR A 111 -7.55 20.49 -4.26
N LEU A 112 -7.97 21.34 -5.18
CA LEU A 112 -9.38 21.54 -5.53
C LEU A 112 -9.74 20.59 -6.68
N LEU A 113 -10.37 19.46 -6.34
CA LEU A 113 -10.70 18.41 -7.29
C LEU A 113 -12.23 18.29 -7.53
N PRO A 114 -12.65 18.02 -8.78
CA PRO A 114 -11.83 17.91 -9.99
C PRO A 114 -11.32 19.28 -10.48
N ALA A 115 -10.16 19.28 -11.14
CA ALA A 115 -9.60 20.49 -11.70
C ALA A 115 -10.43 20.98 -12.91
N GLY A 116 -10.54 22.30 -13.08
CA GLY A 116 -11.17 22.90 -14.25
C GLY A 116 -12.70 22.97 -14.24
N VAL A 117 -13.36 22.54 -13.15
CA VAL A 117 -14.82 22.73 -12.97
C VAL A 117 -15.12 23.88 -12.02
N THR A 118 -16.37 24.38 -12.03
CA THR A 118 -16.83 25.46 -11.14
C THR A 118 -16.74 25.07 -9.66
N PRO A 119 -16.49 26.00 -8.73
CA PRO A 119 -16.41 25.72 -7.29
C PRO A 119 -17.61 24.96 -6.73
N GLU A 120 -18.82 25.26 -7.18
CA GLU A 120 -20.07 24.59 -6.77
C GLU A 120 -20.04 23.11 -7.20
N ALA A 121 -19.61 22.86 -8.44
CA ALA A 121 -19.41 21.51 -8.95
C ALA A 121 -18.23 20.80 -8.28
N GLN A 122 -17.21 21.50 -7.79
CA GLN A 122 -16.15 20.87 -6.98
C GLN A 122 -16.71 20.44 -5.61
N ALA A 123 -17.41 21.35 -4.93
CA ALA A 123 -18.03 21.08 -3.63
C ALA A 123 -19.02 19.90 -3.69
N ALA A 124 -19.79 19.78 -4.78
CA ALA A 124 -20.80 18.72 -4.94
C ALA A 124 -20.23 17.29 -5.02
N GLN A 125 -18.94 17.13 -5.34
CA GLN A 125 -18.26 15.83 -5.51
C GLN A 125 -16.98 15.72 -4.67
N ALA A 126 -16.73 16.69 -3.78
CA ALA A 126 -15.55 16.72 -2.93
C ALA A 126 -15.43 15.45 -2.07
N GLU A 127 -16.55 14.95 -1.53
CA GLU A 127 -16.60 13.71 -0.75
C GLU A 127 -16.24 12.49 -1.60
N ALA A 128 -16.83 12.36 -2.80
CA ALA A 128 -16.56 11.26 -3.73
C ALA A 128 -15.08 11.20 -4.10
N TRP A 129 -14.50 12.35 -4.50
CA TRP A 129 -13.08 12.42 -4.83
C TRP A 129 -12.18 12.11 -3.61
N THR A 130 -12.61 12.45 -2.39
CA THR A 130 -11.87 12.13 -1.15
C THR A 130 -11.86 10.64 -0.86
N ALA A 131 -13.04 10.01 -0.94
CA ALA A 131 -13.16 8.57 -0.79
C ALA A 131 -12.38 7.83 -1.90
N GLY A 132 -12.52 8.25 -3.16
CA GLY A 132 -11.78 7.68 -4.28
C GLY A 132 -10.26 7.79 -4.13
N THR A 133 -9.75 8.90 -3.57
CA THR A 133 -8.32 9.04 -3.24
C THR A 133 -7.88 8.04 -2.18
N ALA A 134 -8.66 7.88 -1.10
CA ALA A 134 -8.36 6.88 -0.07
C ALA A 134 -8.42 5.45 -0.61
N TYR A 135 -9.41 5.11 -1.44
CA TYR A 135 -9.52 3.76 -2.01
C TYR A 135 -8.41 3.46 -3.02
N ALA A 136 -8.07 4.43 -3.87
CA ALA A 136 -6.94 4.30 -4.80
C ALA A 136 -5.63 4.04 -4.04
N ALA A 137 -5.39 4.81 -2.98
CA ALA A 137 -4.24 4.64 -2.09
C ALA A 137 -4.23 3.27 -1.38
N LEU A 138 -5.36 2.84 -0.82
CA LEU A 138 -5.47 1.56 -0.10
C LEU A 138 -5.22 0.36 -1.03
N LEU A 139 -5.72 0.44 -2.26
CA LEU A 139 -5.75 -0.67 -3.21
C LEU A 139 -4.51 -0.76 -4.09
N HIS A 140 -3.69 0.29 -4.19
CA HIS A 140 -2.64 0.37 -5.23
C HIS A 140 -1.72 -0.87 -5.28
N ASP A 141 -1.36 -1.42 -4.12
CA ASP A 141 -0.45 -2.56 -3.99
C ASP A 141 -1.11 -3.84 -3.46
N ILE A 142 -2.44 -3.89 -3.34
CA ILE A 142 -3.11 -5.09 -2.80
C ILE A 142 -2.84 -6.34 -3.63
N GLY A 143 -2.58 -6.20 -4.93
CA GLY A 143 -2.24 -7.33 -5.80
C GLY A 143 -0.99 -8.11 -5.35
N LYS A 144 -0.11 -7.54 -4.52
CA LYS A 144 1.07 -8.23 -3.97
C LYS A 144 0.69 -9.54 -3.26
N ILE A 145 -0.41 -9.56 -2.51
CA ILE A 145 -0.83 -10.78 -1.79
C ILE A 145 -1.34 -11.88 -2.74
N ALA A 146 -1.68 -11.54 -3.99
CA ALA A 146 -2.14 -12.49 -5.00
C ALA A 146 -0.97 -13.14 -5.76
N VAL A 147 0.07 -12.37 -6.07
CA VAL A 147 1.14 -12.79 -6.99
C VAL A 147 2.53 -12.85 -6.38
N ASP A 148 2.82 -12.08 -5.34
CA ASP A 148 4.16 -12.06 -4.71
C ASP A 148 4.27 -13.11 -3.60
N LEU A 149 3.14 -13.43 -2.96
CA LEU A 149 3.07 -14.39 -1.88
C LEU A 149 2.54 -15.76 -2.32
N HIS A 150 3.06 -16.79 -1.70
CA HIS A 150 2.51 -18.14 -1.68
C HIS A 150 2.06 -18.44 -0.25
N VAL A 151 0.75 -18.63 -0.07
CA VAL A 151 0.13 -18.82 1.24
C VAL A 151 -0.52 -20.18 1.30
N GLU A 152 -0.23 -20.92 2.37
CA GLU A 152 -0.78 -22.25 2.62
C GLU A 152 -1.49 -22.29 3.96
N HIS A 153 -2.65 -22.93 4.00
CA HIS A 153 -3.30 -23.34 5.22
C HIS A 153 -2.53 -24.47 5.91
N ALA A 154 -2.80 -24.67 7.20
CA ALA A 154 -2.19 -25.76 7.97
C ALA A 154 -2.45 -27.17 7.39
N ASP A 155 -3.54 -27.35 6.63
CA ASP A 155 -3.87 -28.60 5.92
C ASP A 155 -3.11 -28.77 4.58
N GLY A 156 -2.24 -27.82 4.23
CA GLY A 156 -1.45 -27.81 2.99
C GLY A 156 -2.19 -27.29 1.77
N SER A 157 -3.47 -26.91 1.90
CA SER A 157 -4.20 -26.27 0.80
C SER A 157 -3.71 -24.84 0.57
N VAL A 158 -3.63 -24.44 -0.71
CA VAL A 158 -3.22 -23.09 -1.10
C VAL A 158 -4.37 -22.11 -0.87
N TRP A 159 -4.06 -20.99 -0.23
CA TRP A 159 -4.99 -19.88 -0.10
C TRP A 159 -4.88 -18.95 -1.30
N HIS A 160 -6.03 -18.48 -1.76
CA HIS A 160 -6.12 -17.45 -2.78
C HIS A 160 -6.94 -16.27 -2.24
N PRO A 161 -6.47 -15.03 -2.38
CA PRO A 161 -7.11 -13.87 -1.76
C PRO A 161 -8.53 -13.58 -2.28
N TRP A 162 -8.85 -13.97 -3.53
CA TRP A 162 -10.20 -13.85 -4.08
C TRP A 162 -11.21 -14.85 -3.49
N HIS A 163 -10.77 -15.82 -2.67
CA HIS A 163 -11.67 -16.67 -1.87
C HIS A 163 -12.06 -16.01 -0.53
N GLY A 164 -11.55 -14.81 -0.25
CA GLY A 164 -11.82 -14.06 0.97
C GLY A 164 -10.75 -14.26 2.05
N PRO A 165 -10.97 -13.69 3.25
CA PRO A 165 -9.97 -13.63 4.31
C PRO A 165 -9.58 -15.02 4.84
N LEU A 166 -8.38 -15.11 5.40
CA LEU A 166 -7.87 -16.33 6.03
C LEU A 166 -8.72 -16.72 7.24
N ARG A 167 -9.20 -17.98 7.29
CA ARG A 167 -10.02 -18.51 8.41
C ARG A 167 -9.35 -19.64 9.20
N LYS A 168 -8.22 -20.13 8.73
CA LYS A 168 -7.46 -21.23 9.33
C LYS A 168 -6.01 -20.78 9.57
N PRO A 169 -5.27 -21.41 10.50
CA PRO A 169 -3.85 -21.16 10.64
C PRO A 169 -3.12 -21.31 9.31
N TYR A 170 -2.16 -20.44 9.07
CA TYR A 170 -1.51 -20.26 7.78
C TYR A 170 -0.01 -20.06 7.92
N ARG A 171 0.70 -20.31 6.84
CA ARG A 171 2.09 -19.92 6.62
C ARG A 171 2.19 -19.25 5.26
N PHE A 172 3.17 -18.39 5.10
CA PHE A 172 3.44 -17.78 3.81
C PHE A 172 4.94 -17.81 3.51
N ARG A 173 5.26 -17.71 2.23
CA ARG A 173 6.59 -17.44 1.72
C ARG A 173 6.47 -16.59 0.48
N TYR A 174 7.52 -15.89 0.14
CA TYR A 174 7.59 -15.22 -1.14
C TYR A 174 7.81 -16.21 -2.29
N ARG A 175 7.30 -15.86 -3.47
CA ARG A 175 7.59 -16.58 -4.71
C ARG A 175 8.96 -16.18 -5.24
N LYS A 176 9.71 -17.13 -5.80
CA LYS A 176 11.04 -16.87 -6.38
C LYS A 176 10.96 -16.13 -7.72
N GLU A 177 9.92 -16.40 -8.50
CA GLU A 177 9.70 -15.87 -9.86
C GLU A 177 8.73 -14.68 -9.83
N ARG A 178 9.01 -13.65 -9.02
CA ARG A 178 8.14 -12.48 -8.98
C ARG A 178 8.36 -11.60 -10.19
N GLU A 179 7.28 -11.33 -10.91
CA GLU A 179 7.21 -10.23 -11.85
C GLU A 179 6.70 -8.99 -11.13
N TYR A 180 7.59 -8.07 -10.79
CA TYR A 180 7.25 -6.89 -9.99
C TYR A 180 6.13 -6.04 -10.60
N ARG A 181 5.98 -5.99 -11.93
CA ARG A 181 4.87 -5.25 -12.57
C ARG A 181 3.53 -5.98 -12.50
N LEU A 182 3.53 -7.27 -12.19
CA LEU A 182 2.32 -8.09 -12.22
C LEU A 182 1.38 -7.76 -11.05
N HIS A 183 1.89 -7.33 -9.90
CA HIS A 183 1.02 -7.00 -8.77
C HIS A 183 0.07 -5.83 -9.08
N SER A 184 0.51 -4.83 -9.85
CA SER A 184 -0.34 -3.69 -10.21
C SER A 184 -1.51 -4.15 -11.09
N ALA A 185 -1.29 -5.10 -12.00
CA ALA A 185 -2.35 -5.72 -12.78
C ALA A 185 -3.23 -6.67 -11.93
N ALA A 186 -2.62 -7.37 -10.97
CA ALA A 186 -3.32 -8.32 -10.09
C ALA A 186 -4.24 -7.65 -9.05
N THR A 187 -4.08 -6.34 -8.80
CA THR A 187 -5.02 -5.54 -7.99
C THR A 187 -6.46 -5.70 -8.47
N GLY A 188 -6.66 -5.88 -9.78
CA GLY A 188 -7.98 -6.14 -10.38
C GLY A 188 -8.72 -7.37 -9.84
N LEU A 189 -7.99 -8.33 -9.23
CA LEU A 189 -8.58 -9.53 -8.64
C LEU A 189 -9.28 -9.25 -7.30
N LEU A 190 -8.96 -8.13 -6.63
CA LEU A 190 -9.22 -7.95 -5.19
C LEU A 190 -10.01 -6.70 -4.82
N TYR A 191 -10.18 -5.71 -5.70
CA TYR A 191 -10.90 -4.49 -5.33
C TYR A 191 -12.35 -4.77 -4.86
N ALA A 192 -13.00 -5.80 -5.41
CA ALA A 192 -14.37 -6.20 -5.05
C ALA A 192 -14.45 -7.00 -3.73
N CYS A 193 -13.31 -7.42 -3.20
CA CYS A 193 -13.23 -7.98 -1.85
C CYS A 193 -13.20 -6.89 -0.77
N LEU A 194 -12.83 -5.66 -1.15
CA LEU A 194 -12.57 -4.55 -0.23
C LEU A 194 -13.60 -3.43 -0.33
N LEU A 195 -14.07 -3.11 -1.53
CA LEU A 195 -15.15 -2.16 -1.75
C LEU A 195 -16.44 -2.92 -2.04
N ASP A 196 -17.53 -2.52 -1.39
CA ASP A 196 -18.83 -3.12 -1.63
C ASP A 196 -19.52 -2.52 -2.86
N ARG A 197 -20.65 -3.13 -3.26
CA ARG A 197 -21.42 -2.70 -4.42
C ARG A 197 -21.94 -1.27 -4.28
N ASP A 198 -22.31 -0.85 -3.08
CA ASP A 198 -22.83 0.50 -2.83
C ASP A 198 -21.75 1.56 -3.08
N ILE A 199 -20.50 1.29 -2.69
CA ILE A 199 -19.35 2.16 -2.98
C ILE A 199 -19.10 2.24 -4.49
N PHE A 200 -19.11 1.11 -5.21
CA PHE A 200 -18.91 1.13 -6.67
C PHE A 200 -20.04 1.87 -7.39
N ASP A 201 -21.29 1.58 -7.06
CA ASP A 201 -22.46 2.24 -7.64
C ASP A 201 -22.37 3.76 -7.41
N TRP A 202 -21.97 4.19 -6.20
CA TRP A 202 -21.74 5.60 -5.89
C TRP A 202 -20.63 6.24 -6.72
N LEU A 203 -19.43 5.67 -6.72
CA LEU A 203 -18.27 6.26 -7.42
C LEU A 203 -18.46 6.27 -8.93
N SER A 204 -19.18 5.30 -9.49
CA SER A 204 -19.51 5.25 -10.92
C SER A 204 -20.38 6.41 -11.39
N GLY A 205 -21.07 7.10 -10.46
CA GLY A 205 -21.83 8.32 -10.73
C GLY A 205 -20.95 9.55 -11.02
N TYR A 206 -19.63 9.46 -10.84
CA TYR A 206 -18.66 10.53 -11.10
C TYR A 206 -17.67 10.08 -12.19
N PRO A 207 -17.95 10.31 -13.48
CA PRO A 207 -17.19 9.70 -14.59
C PRO A 207 -15.68 9.99 -14.57
N ASP A 208 -15.28 11.22 -14.26
CA ASP A 208 -13.86 11.60 -14.23
C ASP A 208 -13.11 10.89 -13.11
N LEU A 209 -13.71 10.84 -11.91
CA LEU A 209 -13.17 10.10 -10.77
C LEU A 209 -13.13 8.60 -11.07
N TRP A 210 -14.21 8.07 -11.64
CA TRP A 210 -14.35 6.66 -11.95
C TRP A 210 -13.26 6.19 -12.94
N ALA A 211 -13.05 6.94 -14.01
CA ALA A 211 -11.99 6.67 -14.97
C ALA A 211 -10.60 6.71 -14.32
N ALA A 212 -10.32 7.76 -13.54
CA ALA A 212 -9.05 7.90 -12.84
C ALA A 212 -8.80 6.73 -11.86
N LEU A 213 -9.81 6.33 -11.10
CA LEU A 213 -9.72 5.21 -10.16
C LEU A 213 -9.40 3.90 -10.88
N LEU A 214 -10.10 3.59 -11.98
CA LEU A 214 -9.85 2.38 -12.76
C LEU A 214 -8.44 2.35 -13.34
N TYR A 215 -7.90 3.48 -13.82
CA TYR A 215 -6.52 3.54 -14.30
C TYR A 215 -5.51 3.30 -13.18
N VAL A 216 -5.71 3.85 -11.97
CA VAL A 216 -4.85 3.53 -10.81
C VAL A 216 -4.89 2.03 -10.50
N LEU A 217 -6.09 1.43 -10.46
CA LEU A 217 -6.25 0.01 -10.15
C LEU A 217 -5.68 -0.92 -11.22
N ALA A 218 -5.52 -0.44 -12.45
CA ALA A 218 -4.84 -1.13 -13.53
C ALA A 218 -3.31 -0.89 -13.56
N GLY A 219 -2.77 -0.11 -12.62
CA GLY A 219 -1.36 0.27 -12.58
C GLY A 219 -0.96 1.32 -13.63
N GLN A 220 -1.92 1.98 -14.28
CA GLN A 220 -1.68 2.98 -15.34
C GLN A 220 -1.73 4.40 -14.77
N TYR A 221 -0.84 4.71 -13.82
CA TYR A 221 -0.85 5.99 -13.08
C TYR A 221 -0.76 7.22 -14.00
N GLU A 222 0.01 7.14 -15.10
CA GLU A 222 0.08 8.20 -16.13
C GLU A 222 -1.28 8.56 -16.75
N HIS A 223 -2.24 7.64 -16.78
CA HIS A 223 -3.59 7.87 -17.33
C HIS A 223 -4.61 8.28 -16.25
N ALA A 224 -4.22 8.22 -14.97
CA ALA A 224 -5.10 8.53 -13.84
C ALA A 224 -5.10 10.00 -13.42
N GLY A 225 -4.34 10.86 -14.11
CA GLY A 225 -4.24 12.29 -13.80
C GLY A 225 -3.84 12.56 -12.35
N THR A 226 -4.43 13.59 -11.74
CA THR A 226 -4.11 14.01 -10.37
C THR A 226 -4.35 12.92 -9.32
N LEU A 227 -5.30 12.00 -9.54
CA LEU A 227 -5.51 10.88 -8.62
C LEU A 227 -4.29 9.94 -8.61
N GLY A 228 -3.75 9.64 -9.79
CA GLY A 228 -2.52 8.85 -9.93
C GLY A 228 -1.32 9.55 -9.31
N GLU A 229 -1.17 10.85 -9.54
CA GLU A 229 -0.12 11.69 -8.94
C GLU A 229 -0.17 11.66 -7.42
N LEU A 230 -1.36 11.82 -6.82
CA LEU A 230 -1.55 11.78 -5.37
C LEU A 230 -1.14 10.44 -4.76
N VAL A 231 -1.47 9.32 -5.42
CA VAL A 231 -1.09 7.98 -4.95
C VAL A 231 0.42 7.77 -5.06
N VAL A 232 1.03 8.14 -6.19
CA VAL A 232 2.48 8.05 -6.38
C VAL A 232 3.24 8.88 -5.35
N GLN A 233 2.79 10.11 -5.11
CA GLN A 233 3.36 11.01 -4.12
C GLN A 233 3.20 10.47 -2.68
N ALA A 234 2.03 9.91 -2.34
CA ALA A 234 1.78 9.34 -1.03
C ALA A 234 2.68 8.12 -0.75
N ASP A 235 2.83 7.23 -1.73
CA ASP A 235 3.76 6.09 -1.68
C ASP A 235 5.21 6.56 -1.45
N GLN A 236 5.68 7.54 -2.24
CA GLN A 236 7.00 8.13 -2.08
C GLN A 236 7.22 8.75 -0.70
N ALA A 237 6.22 9.48 -0.18
CA ALA A 237 6.31 10.12 1.13
C ALA A 237 6.40 9.10 2.27
N SER A 238 5.64 8.01 2.20
CA SER A 238 5.71 6.90 3.16
C SER A 238 7.12 6.28 3.21
N VAL A 239 7.75 6.07 2.04
CA VAL A 239 9.12 5.55 1.96
C VAL A 239 10.17 6.56 2.46
N ALA A 240 10.06 7.83 2.05
CA ALA A 240 11.07 8.85 2.34
C ALA A 240 11.12 9.24 3.82
N GLN A 241 9.96 9.30 4.48
CA GLN A 241 9.87 9.72 5.88
C GLN A 241 10.48 8.67 6.83
N GLU A 242 10.39 7.39 6.49
CA GLU A 242 11.02 6.31 7.28
C GLU A 242 12.54 6.16 7.03
N LEU A 243 13.02 6.61 5.86
CA LEU A 243 14.46 6.68 5.55
C LEU A 243 15.16 7.90 6.16
N GLY A 244 14.46 8.71 6.97
CA GLY A 244 14.98 9.93 7.59
C GLY A 244 15.07 11.13 6.63
N GLY A 245 14.37 11.08 5.49
CA GLY A 245 14.29 12.18 4.53
C GLY A 245 13.13 13.15 4.82
N ASP A 246 13.20 14.36 4.26
CA ASP A 246 12.12 15.35 4.32
C ASP A 246 10.99 14.97 3.34
N PRO A 247 9.76 14.67 3.83
CA PRO A 247 8.63 14.27 2.98
C PRO A 247 8.25 15.32 1.95
N SER A 248 8.42 16.60 2.31
CA SER A 248 8.07 17.74 1.45
C SER A 248 8.89 17.76 0.17
N LYS A 249 10.12 17.21 0.22
CA LYS A 249 11.04 17.12 -0.92
C LYS A 249 10.87 15.86 -1.75
N ALA A 250 10.40 14.77 -1.13
CA ALA A 250 10.13 13.50 -1.83
C ALA A 250 8.96 13.60 -2.82
N LEU A 251 7.96 14.43 -2.51
CA LEU A 251 6.75 14.66 -3.32
C LEU A 251 7.02 15.30 -4.70
N VAL A 252 8.18 15.92 -4.90
CA VAL A 252 8.52 16.69 -6.11
C VAL A 252 9.30 15.84 -7.14
N ALA A 253 9.77 14.65 -6.77
CA ALA A 253 10.64 13.86 -7.63
C ALA A 253 9.86 12.76 -8.39
N PRO A 254 9.75 12.82 -9.75
CA PRO A 254 9.15 11.73 -10.53
C PRO A 254 9.90 10.40 -10.31
N LYS A 255 9.19 9.27 -10.23
CA LYS A 255 9.79 7.90 -10.12
C LYS A 255 10.84 7.62 -11.22
N HIS A 256 10.70 8.23 -12.40
CA HIS A 256 11.68 8.14 -13.51
C HIS A 256 12.88 9.09 -13.40
N ALA A 257 12.82 10.13 -12.56
CA ALA A 257 13.93 11.05 -12.38
C ALA A 257 15.08 10.40 -11.60
N LEU A 258 14.78 9.65 -10.53
CA LEU A 258 15.81 8.97 -9.75
C LEU A 258 16.45 7.82 -10.53
N GLN A 259 15.65 6.96 -11.17
CA GLN A 259 16.15 5.88 -12.04
C GLN A 259 17.08 6.43 -13.13
N ARG A 260 16.65 7.49 -13.82
CA ARG A 260 17.47 8.14 -14.85
C ARG A 260 18.75 8.73 -14.28
N LYS A 261 18.67 9.44 -13.15
CA LYS A 261 19.85 10.01 -12.45
C LYS A 261 20.83 8.93 -12.00
N LEU A 262 20.35 7.81 -11.45
CA LEU A 262 21.18 6.67 -11.08
C LEU A 262 21.90 6.08 -12.30
N LEU A 263 21.17 5.89 -13.40
CA LEU A 263 21.73 5.33 -14.63
C LEU A 263 22.73 6.30 -15.30
N ASP A 264 22.40 7.59 -15.36
CA ASP A 264 23.27 8.63 -15.93
C ASP A 264 24.53 8.82 -15.08
N GLY A 265 24.40 8.81 -13.75
CA GLY A 265 25.53 8.82 -12.83
C GLY A 265 26.42 7.59 -12.96
N LEU A 266 25.82 6.40 -13.16
CA LEU A 266 26.57 5.18 -13.37
C LEU A 266 27.31 5.18 -14.71
N ARG A 267 26.68 5.66 -15.79
CA ARG A 267 27.32 5.86 -17.10
C ARG A 267 28.47 6.84 -17.03
N TYR A 268 28.31 7.96 -16.32
CA TYR A 268 29.38 8.92 -16.08
C TYR A 268 30.57 8.26 -15.36
N LEU A 269 30.32 7.54 -14.26
CA LEU A 269 31.38 6.89 -13.51
C LEU A 269 32.09 5.80 -14.33
N LEU A 270 31.36 5.03 -15.15
CA LEU A 270 31.95 4.03 -16.04
C LEU A 270 32.82 4.63 -17.14
N LYS A 271 32.54 5.87 -17.53
CA LYS A 271 33.32 6.59 -18.53
C LYS A 271 34.55 7.30 -17.94
N GLU A 272 34.38 7.96 -16.79
CA GLU A 272 35.37 8.93 -16.28
C GLU A 272 36.12 8.46 -15.03
N ALA A 273 35.60 7.49 -14.26
CA ALA A 273 36.10 7.20 -12.91
C ALA A 273 36.41 5.71 -12.61
N PHE A 274 35.73 4.77 -13.26
CA PHE A 274 35.94 3.34 -13.05
C PHE A 274 36.99 2.79 -13.99
N LYS A 275 37.91 2.00 -13.42
CA LYS A 275 38.88 1.23 -14.17
C LYS A 275 38.30 -0.15 -14.42
N LEU A 276 38.01 -0.45 -15.69
CA LEU A 276 37.50 -1.76 -16.11
C LEU A 276 38.64 -2.65 -16.61
N ASN A 277 38.44 -3.97 -16.52
CA ASN A 277 39.22 -5.02 -17.20
C ASN A 277 40.74 -4.96 -16.95
N GLN A 278 41.16 -4.60 -15.73
CA GLN A 278 42.59 -4.62 -15.37
C GLN A 278 43.08 -6.06 -15.13
N ALA A 279 44.37 -6.29 -15.35
CA ALA A 279 45.03 -7.57 -15.06
C ALA A 279 45.14 -7.88 -13.55
N GLY A 280 44.84 -6.89 -12.70
CA GLY A 280 44.78 -6.97 -11.23
C GLY A 280 43.50 -6.29 -10.69
N PRO A 281 43.53 -5.68 -9.48
CA PRO A 281 42.35 -5.05 -8.88
C PRO A 281 41.75 -3.96 -9.79
N ALA A 282 40.45 -4.09 -10.09
CA ALA A 282 39.69 -3.17 -10.94
C ALA A 282 38.38 -2.76 -10.22
N ASP A 283 37.73 -1.72 -10.72
CA ASP A 283 36.38 -1.34 -10.25
C ASP A 283 35.30 -2.25 -10.87
N GLY A 284 35.61 -2.94 -11.97
CA GLY A 284 34.73 -3.92 -12.58
C GLY A 284 35.31 -4.65 -13.80
N TRP A 285 34.59 -5.69 -14.23
CA TRP A 285 34.97 -6.55 -15.35
C TRP A 285 33.78 -6.79 -16.28
N LEU A 286 33.99 -6.62 -17.58
CA LEU A 286 32.98 -6.86 -18.60
C LEU A 286 33.23 -8.25 -19.22
N THR A 287 32.31 -9.20 -19.03
CA THR A 287 32.34 -10.51 -19.70
C THR A 287 31.28 -10.56 -20.80
N GLN A 288 31.21 -11.68 -21.52
CA GLN A 288 30.14 -11.90 -22.50
C GLN A 288 28.74 -11.92 -21.84
N ASP A 289 28.67 -12.35 -20.58
CA ASP A 289 27.43 -12.57 -19.85
C ASP A 289 26.96 -11.37 -19.01
N GLY A 290 27.77 -10.31 -18.91
CA GLY A 290 27.40 -9.13 -18.15
C GLY A 290 28.57 -8.22 -17.74
N LEU A 291 28.22 -7.04 -17.23
CA LEU A 291 29.14 -6.13 -16.55
C LEU A 291 29.11 -6.42 -15.04
N TRP A 292 30.26 -6.74 -14.46
CA TRP A 292 30.43 -7.05 -13.04
C TRP A 292 31.12 -5.88 -12.35
N LEU A 293 30.43 -5.16 -11.47
CA LEU A 293 30.98 -4.01 -10.74
C LEU A 293 31.15 -4.34 -9.26
N VAL A 294 32.29 -3.99 -8.67
CA VAL A 294 32.55 -4.26 -7.24
C VAL A 294 31.54 -3.48 -6.41
N SER A 295 30.71 -4.20 -5.65
CA SER A 295 29.48 -3.68 -5.02
C SER A 295 29.72 -2.49 -4.09
N LYS A 296 30.72 -2.59 -3.19
CA LYS A 296 31.06 -1.47 -2.29
C LYS A 296 31.54 -0.25 -3.06
N THR A 297 32.46 -0.44 -3.99
CA THR A 297 33.11 0.65 -4.74
C THR A 297 32.11 1.40 -5.62
N VAL A 298 31.23 0.68 -6.32
CA VAL A 298 30.21 1.31 -7.17
C VAL A 298 29.20 2.11 -6.35
N SER A 299 28.74 1.58 -5.22
CA SER A 299 27.78 2.29 -4.36
C SER A 299 28.36 3.52 -3.70
N ASP A 300 29.60 3.45 -3.20
CA ASP A 300 30.25 4.60 -2.56
C ASP A 300 30.51 5.73 -3.57
N LYS A 301 31.05 5.41 -4.76
CA LYS A 301 31.32 6.40 -5.81
C LYS A 301 30.04 6.95 -6.43
N LEU A 302 29.01 6.12 -6.65
CA LEU A 302 27.71 6.57 -7.17
C LEU A 302 27.01 7.50 -6.20
N ARG A 303 26.98 7.16 -4.91
CA ARG A 303 26.43 8.05 -3.88
C ARG A 303 27.17 9.38 -3.81
N ALA A 304 28.50 9.35 -3.79
CA ALA A 304 29.32 10.56 -3.76
C ALA A 304 29.07 11.46 -4.99
N HIS A 305 28.96 10.86 -6.18
CA HIS A 305 28.68 11.60 -7.42
C HIS A 305 27.29 12.26 -7.38
N LEU A 306 26.25 11.52 -7.00
CA LEU A 306 24.89 12.06 -6.96
C LEU A 306 24.75 13.15 -5.89
N LEU A 307 25.39 12.99 -4.73
CA LEU A 307 25.42 14.02 -3.68
C LEU A 307 26.12 15.30 -4.17
N SER A 308 27.23 15.15 -4.92
CA SER A 308 27.94 16.31 -5.49
C SER A 308 27.14 17.10 -6.51
N GLN A 309 26.13 16.47 -7.14
CA GLN A 309 25.19 17.11 -8.06
C GLN A 309 23.98 17.71 -7.36
N GLY A 310 23.94 17.71 -6.02
CA GLY A 310 22.82 18.24 -5.24
C GLY A 310 21.53 17.44 -5.44
N ILE A 311 21.63 16.15 -5.79
CA ILE A 311 20.46 15.29 -5.95
C ILE A 311 20.00 14.82 -4.56
N ASP A 312 18.84 15.29 -4.14
CA ASP A 312 18.18 14.84 -2.90
C ASP A 312 17.54 13.44 -3.08
N GLY A 313 17.38 12.67 -2.00
CA GLY A 313 16.74 11.34 -2.02
C GLY A 313 17.67 10.15 -2.30
N ILE A 314 18.98 10.34 -2.19
CA ILE A 314 19.96 9.27 -2.37
C ILE A 314 20.01 8.40 -1.10
N PRO A 315 19.99 7.06 -1.21
CA PRO A 315 20.04 6.20 -0.04
C PRO A 315 21.32 6.39 0.78
N ALA A 316 21.16 6.46 2.11
CA ALA A 316 22.25 6.74 3.04
C ALA A 316 23.24 5.58 3.21
N SER A 317 22.83 4.34 2.91
CA SER A 317 23.65 3.13 3.06
C SER A 317 23.86 2.39 1.74
N ASN A 318 24.98 1.66 1.61
CA ASN A 318 25.27 0.86 0.41
C ASN A 318 24.23 -0.22 0.17
N THR A 319 23.69 -0.83 1.24
CA THR A 319 22.60 -1.81 1.15
C THR A 319 21.36 -1.21 0.50
N ALA A 320 20.98 0.01 0.89
CA ALA A 320 19.83 0.68 0.32
C ALA A 320 20.07 1.10 -1.16
N VAL A 321 21.30 1.46 -1.54
CA VAL A 321 21.66 1.69 -2.95
C VAL A 321 21.50 0.42 -3.78
N PHE A 322 21.90 -0.76 -3.26
CA PHE A 322 21.74 -2.03 -3.97
C PHE A 322 20.28 -2.34 -4.27
N ASN A 323 19.42 -2.16 -3.27
CA ASN A 323 17.99 -2.42 -3.39
C ASN A 323 17.35 -1.47 -4.39
N VAL A 324 17.63 -0.17 -4.32
CA VAL A 324 17.09 0.82 -5.27
C VAL A 324 17.52 0.52 -6.71
N LEU A 325 18.78 0.13 -6.92
CA LEU A 325 19.24 -0.30 -8.25
C LEU A 325 18.52 -1.56 -8.73
N GLN A 326 18.18 -2.48 -7.82
CA GLN A 326 17.46 -3.72 -8.14
C GLN A 326 15.98 -3.47 -8.43
N ASP A 327 15.31 -2.66 -7.62
CA ASP A 327 13.89 -2.28 -7.76
C ASP A 327 13.63 -1.57 -9.09
N HIS A 328 14.59 -0.75 -9.53
CA HIS A 328 14.53 -0.09 -10.83
C HIS A 328 15.00 -0.97 -12.01
N GLY A 329 15.35 -2.24 -11.76
CA GLY A 329 15.80 -3.17 -12.79
C GLY A 329 17.13 -2.78 -13.44
N ILE A 330 17.96 -1.97 -12.76
CA ILE A 330 19.28 -1.55 -13.25
C ILE A 330 20.31 -2.68 -13.05
N VAL A 331 20.20 -3.44 -11.96
CA VAL A 331 21.05 -4.60 -11.68
C VAL A 331 20.30 -5.92 -11.86
N GLN A 332 20.99 -6.93 -12.36
CA GLN A 332 20.50 -8.29 -12.55
C GLN A 332 20.54 -9.05 -11.22
N PRO A 333 19.43 -9.64 -10.77
CA PRO A 333 19.37 -10.42 -9.54
C PRO A 333 20.12 -11.75 -9.69
N THR A 334 20.64 -12.27 -8.58
CA THR A 334 21.08 -13.66 -8.48
C THR A 334 19.90 -14.63 -8.69
N PRO A 335 20.14 -15.93 -8.95
CA PRO A 335 19.06 -16.93 -9.02
C PRO A 335 18.16 -16.99 -7.77
N ASP A 336 18.69 -16.57 -6.61
CA ASP A 336 17.94 -16.47 -5.35
C ASP A 336 17.28 -15.10 -5.12
N GLY A 337 17.29 -14.21 -6.11
CA GLY A 337 16.63 -12.91 -6.06
C GLY A 337 17.40 -11.80 -5.33
N LYS A 338 18.67 -12.02 -4.97
CA LYS A 338 19.51 -11.01 -4.28
C LYS A 338 20.24 -10.10 -5.27
N ALA A 339 20.54 -8.87 -4.88
CA ALA A 339 21.30 -7.93 -5.72
C ALA A 339 22.81 -8.25 -5.81
N ILE A 340 23.37 -8.88 -4.76
CA ILE A 340 24.81 -9.10 -4.61
C ILE A 340 25.21 -10.49 -5.09
N TRP A 341 26.16 -10.54 -6.02
CA TRP A 341 26.81 -11.75 -6.50
C TRP A 341 28.15 -11.96 -5.77
N LYS A 342 28.52 -13.20 -5.48
CA LYS A 342 29.88 -13.56 -5.03
C LYS A 342 30.57 -14.30 -6.17
N ALA A 343 31.72 -13.80 -6.60
CA ALA A 343 32.46 -14.40 -7.69
C ALA A 343 33.96 -14.21 -7.52
N THR A 344 34.73 -15.17 -8.00
CA THR A 344 36.18 -15.09 -8.12
C THR A 344 36.55 -14.66 -9.54
N VAL A 345 37.39 -13.62 -9.63
CA VAL A 345 37.95 -13.15 -10.89
C VAL A 345 39.35 -13.69 -11.02
N THR A 346 39.66 -14.32 -12.15
CA THR A 346 40.99 -14.83 -12.49
C THR A 346 41.49 -14.17 -13.78
N SER A 347 42.61 -13.47 -13.72
CA SER A 347 43.27 -12.92 -14.90
C SER A 347 44.08 -13.97 -15.65
N ASP A 348 44.39 -13.68 -16.91
CA ASP A 348 45.28 -14.48 -17.77
C ASP A 348 46.72 -14.58 -17.22
N ALA A 349 47.15 -13.59 -16.45
CA ALA A 349 48.42 -13.55 -15.74
C ALA A 349 48.44 -14.38 -14.43
N GLY A 350 47.35 -15.09 -14.09
CA GLY A 350 47.27 -15.98 -12.94
C GLY A 350 46.91 -15.31 -11.61
N TRP A 351 46.58 -14.01 -11.60
CA TRP A 351 46.03 -13.35 -10.41
C TRP A 351 44.57 -13.75 -10.20
N SER A 352 44.21 -14.14 -8.98
CA SER A 352 42.86 -14.58 -8.64
C SER A 352 42.39 -13.97 -7.32
N HIS A 353 41.17 -13.45 -7.26
CA HIS A 353 40.60 -12.89 -6.05
C HIS A 353 39.06 -12.91 -6.05
N ALA A 354 38.46 -13.19 -4.89
CA ALA A 354 37.02 -13.18 -4.67
C ALA A 354 36.50 -11.77 -4.34
N PHE A 355 35.39 -11.38 -4.96
CA PHE A 355 34.71 -10.11 -4.69
C PHE A 355 33.20 -10.27 -4.63
N THR A 356 32.55 -9.24 -4.09
CA THR A 356 31.10 -9.07 -4.17
C THR A 356 30.73 -8.08 -5.26
N PHE A 357 29.80 -8.46 -6.13
CA PHE A 357 29.48 -7.74 -7.35
C PHE A 357 28.02 -7.32 -7.43
N LEU A 358 27.78 -6.21 -8.14
CA LEU A 358 26.53 -5.93 -8.83
C LEU A 358 26.71 -6.32 -10.30
N LYS A 359 25.77 -7.10 -10.84
CA LYS A 359 25.79 -7.50 -12.25
C LYS A 359 24.82 -6.63 -13.04
N LEU A 360 25.25 -6.12 -14.19
CA LEU A 360 24.42 -5.28 -15.06
C LEU A 360 24.43 -5.80 -16.50
N SER A 361 23.37 -5.49 -17.24
CA SER A 361 23.35 -5.69 -18.69
C SER A 361 24.20 -4.61 -19.37
N PRO A 362 25.21 -4.98 -20.20
CA PRO A 362 26.04 -4.00 -20.90
C PRO A 362 25.25 -3.05 -21.80
N ALA A 363 24.11 -3.51 -22.34
CA ALA A 363 23.22 -2.72 -23.19
C ALA A 363 22.53 -1.55 -22.44
N MET A 364 22.52 -1.56 -21.11
CA MET A 364 22.00 -0.44 -20.32
C MET A 364 23.00 0.71 -20.22
N ILE A 365 24.29 0.42 -20.40
CA ILE A 365 25.38 1.39 -20.26
C ILE A 365 25.88 1.86 -21.63
N TRP A 366 26.12 0.95 -22.56
CA TRP A 366 26.73 1.25 -23.86
C TRP A 366 25.89 0.73 -25.02
N ASP A 367 25.86 1.52 -26.09
CA ASP A 367 25.52 1.03 -27.42
C ASP A 367 26.58 0.03 -27.92
N ALA A 368 26.21 -0.82 -28.87
CA ALA A 368 27.07 -1.91 -29.34
C ALA A 368 28.42 -1.40 -29.92
N ALA A 369 28.44 -0.21 -30.51
CA ALA A 369 29.63 0.40 -31.11
C ALA A 369 30.59 1.01 -30.07
N ASP A 370 30.08 1.44 -28.91
CA ASP A 370 30.86 2.14 -27.87
C ASP A 370 31.28 1.21 -26.72
N ARG A 371 31.00 -0.09 -26.85
CA ARG A 371 31.26 -1.08 -25.81
C ARG A 371 32.76 -1.45 -25.74
N PRO A 372 33.37 -1.42 -24.53
CA PRO A 372 34.74 -1.90 -24.35
C PRO A 372 34.93 -3.37 -24.73
N ALA A 373 36.15 -3.76 -25.07
CA ALA A 373 36.49 -5.16 -25.32
C ALA A 373 36.23 -6.02 -24.06
N PRO A 374 35.67 -7.24 -24.19
CA PRO A 374 35.49 -8.15 -23.07
C PRO A 374 36.80 -8.46 -22.36
N PHE A 375 36.74 -8.66 -21.05
CA PHE A 375 37.86 -9.09 -20.23
C PHE A 375 38.38 -10.45 -20.71
N ALA A 376 39.71 -10.56 -20.86
CA ALA A 376 40.37 -11.77 -21.34
C ALA A 376 40.42 -12.90 -20.30
N GLY A 377 40.28 -12.57 -19.01
CA GLY A 377 40.22 -13.54 -17.92
C GLY A 377 38.83 -14.15 -17.72
N ARG A 378 38.62 -14.82 -16.59
CA ARG A 378 37.35 -15.49 -16.24
C ARG A 378 36.78 -14.97 -14.93
N VAL A 379 35.45 -14.89 -14.86
CA VAL A 379 34.68 -14.61 -13.64
C VAL A 379 33.87 -15.87 -13.34
N GLN A 380 34.14 -16.53 -12.21
CA GLN A 380 33.47 -17.76 -11.79
C GLN A 380 32.65 -17.51 -10.52
N LEU A 381 31.40 -17.97 -10.53
CA LEU A 381 30.51 -17.86 -9.38
C LEU A 381 30.93 -18.84 -8.29
N GLU A 382 30.86 -18.39 -7.04
CA GLU A 382 30.99 -19.28 -5.89
C GLU A 382 29.62 -19.91 -5.61
N GLU A 383 29.51 -21.23 -5.81
CA GLU A 383 28.34 -21.99 -5.35
C GLU A 383 28.41 -22.11 -3.83
N GLU A 384 27.34 -21.70 -3.14
CA GLU A 384 27.20 -21.87 -1.68
C GLU A 384 27.01 -23.37 -1.39
N GLN A 385 28.11 -24.12 -1.31
CA GLN A 385 28.11 -25.46 -0.74
C GLN A 385 27.80 -25.33 0.75
N ALA A 386 26.71 -25.96 1.20
CA ALA A 386 26.46 -26.20 2.60
C ALA A 386 27.55 -27.14 3.13
N VAL A 387 28.52 -26.60 3.86
CA VAL A 387 29.60 -27.40 4.45
C VAL A 387 29.33 -27.60 5.94
N ALA A 388 29.08 -28.86 6.30
CA ALA A 388 29.16 -29.41 7.64
C ALA A 388 30.61 -29.44 8.15
N ASP A 389 30.77 -29.49 9.48
CA ASP A 389 32.00 -29.51 10.30
C ASP A 389 33.33 -30.05 9.69
N GLY A 390 34.45 -29.48 10.16
CA GLY A 390 35.82 -29.51 9.59
C GLY A 390 36.66 -30.80 9.75
N PRO A 391 38.03 -30.78 9.91
CA PRO A 391 38.92 -29.70 10.41
C PRO A 391 40.32 -29.48 9.72
N HIS A 392 41.06 -28.47 10.25
CA HIS A 392 42.54 -28.28 10.40
C HIS A 392 43.36 -27.66 9.23
N VAL A 393 44.37 -26.77 9.32
CA VAL A 393 45.14 -25.92 10.33
C VAL A 393 45.74 -24.73 9.50
N GLU A 394 46.06 -23.51 9.95
CA GLU A 394 47.15 -22.96 10.80
C GLU A 394 46.94 -21.42 10.70
N GLY A 395 46.71 -20.64 11.76
CA GLY A 395 47.69 -20.23 12.76
C GLY A 395 47.99 -18.72 12.59
N ILE A 396 47.42 -17.87 13.45
CA ILE A 396 48.05 -16.67 14.06
C ILE A 396 47.16 -16.19 15.20
N GLU A 397 47.84 -15.95 16.30
CA GLU A 397 47.40 -15.71 17.67
C GLU A 397 46.94 -14.26 17.91
N ALA A 398 45.77 -14.07 18.53
CA ALA A 398 45.44 -12.86 19.29
C ALA A 398 44.35 -13.19 20.35
N ALA A 399 44.66 -12.89 21.61
CA ALA A 399 43.86 -13.18 22.80
C ALA A 399 42.54 -12.36 22.90
N PRO A 400 41.53 -12.81 23.67
CA PRO A 400 40.16 -12.32 23.59
C PRO A 400 39.87 -11.14 24.53
N ALA A 401 39.13 -10.14 24.04
CA ALA A 401 38.45 -9.17 24.88
C ALA A 401 36.98 -9.56 25.03
N SER A 402 36.59 -9.87 26.27
CA SER A 402 35.22 -10.18 26.69
C SER A 402 34.30 -8.98 26.48
N THR A 403 33.18 -9.17 25.77
CA THR A 403 32.03 -8.25 25.83
C THR A 403 30.75 -9.07 25.90
N ALA A 404 30.05 -8.93 27.02
CA ALA A 404 28.69 -9.43 27.22
C ALA A 404 27.70 -8.63 26.36
N PRO A 405 26.52 -9.19 26.03
CA PRO A 405 25.59 -8.58 25.09
C PRO A 405 24.83 -7.43 25.77
N ILE A 406 24.92 -6.23 25.18
CA ILE A 406 24.00 -5.13 25.49
C ILE A 406 22.75 -5.37 24.64
N ALA A 407 21.62 -5.53 25.32
CA ALA A 407 20.30 -5.66 24.72
C ALA A 407 19.98 -4.47 23.80
N SER A 408 19.51 -4.78 22.61
CA SER A 408 18.96 -3.82 21.65
C SER A 408 17.63 -3.25 22.16
N ALA A 409 17.66 -2.03 22.68
CA ALA A 409 16.49 -1.20 22.91
C ALA A 409 16.67 0.13 22.15
N ALA A 410 16.29 0.16 20.87
CA ALA A 410 16.16 1.39 20.09
C ALA A 410 15.33 1.16 18.82
N THR A 411 14.01 1.01 18.98
CA THR A 411 13.04 1.21 17.89
C THR A 411 11.78 1.83 18.49
N ASP A 412 11.77 3.15 18.68
CA ASP A 412 10.52 3.90 18.93
C ASP A 412 10.64 5.41 18.67
N THR A 413 11.86 5.95 18.64
CA THR A 413 12.09 7.40 18.49
C THR A 413 11.80 7.95 17.08
N GLY A 414 11.91 7.14 16.02
CA GLY A 414 11.52 7.56 14.67
C GLY A 414 10.00 7.67 14.51
N VAL A 415 9.26 6.70 15.07
CA VAL A 415 7.81 6.52 14.83
C VAL A 415 6.96 7.61 15.51
N ALA A 416 7.40 8.13 16.66
CA ALA A 416 6.73 9.26 17.31
C ALA A 416 6.81 10.54 16.45
N ALA A 417 7.99 10.84 15.90
CA ALA A 417 8.18 11.98 15.00
C ALA A 417 7.39 11.82 13.67
N LEU A 418 7.21 10.58 13.18
CA LEU A 418 6.39 10.28 12.00
C LEU A 418 4.93 10.73 12.17
N LEU A 419 4.39 10.51 13.37
CA LEU A 419 3.00 10.76 13.67
C LEU A 419 2.72 12.21 14.04
N ASP A 420 3.73 12.97 14.51
CA ASP A 420 3.57 14.39 14.83
C ASP A 420 3.61 15.28 13.57
N LEU A 421 4.41 14.92 12.55
CA LEU A 421 4.41 15.60 11.24
C LEU A 421 3.09 15.44 10.47
N LEU A 422 2.32 14.38 10.77
CA LEU A 422 0.97 14.17 10.27
C LEU A 422 -0.07 15.00 11.05
N GLY A 423 0.24 15.46 12.27
CA GLY A 423 -0.68 16.15 13.17
C GLY A 423 -0.67 17.69 13.10
N ASP A 424 0.31 18.31 12.42
CA ASP A 424 0.37 19.77 12.32
C ASP A 424 -0.71 20.32 11.37
N THR A 425 -1.86 20.67 11.96
CA THR A 425 -2.82 21.63 11.42
C THR A 425 -2.99 22.76 12.42
N ALA A 426 -2.20 23.82 12.28
CA ALA A 426 -2.57 25.13 12.80
C ALA A 426 -3.12 25.95 11.63
N PRO A 427 -4.36 26.45 11.67
CA PRO A 427 -4.82 27.41 10.68
C PRO A 427 -4.02 28.72 10.83
N PRO A 428 -3.72 29.44 9.74
CA PRO A 428 -3.12 30.76 9.87
C PRO A 428 -4.12 31.69 10.57
N THR A 429 -3.76 32.11 11.78
CA THR A 429 -4.45 33.18 12.50
C THR A 429 -4.41 34.45 11.64
N ALA A 430 -5.57 34.88 11.17
CA ALA A 430 -5.72 36.19 10.54
C ALA A 430 -5.43 37.29 11.58
N PRO A 431 -4.68 38.35 11.23
CA PRO A 431 -4.40 39.42 12.16
C PRO A 431 -5.68 40.21 12.46
N GLU A 432 -5.95 40.38 13.76
CA GLU A 432 -6.99 41.25 14.30
C GLU A 432 -6.72 42.71 13.89
N THR A 433 -7.76 43.38 13.40
CA THR A 433 -7.82 44.86 13.35
C THR A 433 -8.98 45.35 14.22
N PRO A 434 -8.82 46.49 14.93
CA PRO A 434 -9.63 46.83 16.09
C PRO A 434 -10.98 47.47 15.70
N SER A 435 -12.01 47.11 16.45
CA SER A 435 -13.36 47.68 16.42
C SER A 435 -13.42 49.11 16.98
N CYS A 436 -14.33 49.95 16.46
CA CYS A 436 -15.10 51.01 17.17
C CYS A 436 -16.10 51.73 16.22
N PRO A 437 -17.18 52.41 16.69
CA PRO A 437 -18.49 51.77 16.92
C PRO A 437 -19.76 52.56 16.45
N VAL A 438 -20.94 51.93 16.64
CA VAL A 438 -22.34 52.43 16.77
C VAL A 438 -23.08 53.04 15.56
N ALA A 439 -24.22 52.42 15.20
CA ALA A 439 -25.51 53.10 14.97
C ALA A 439 -26.68 52.10 15.07
N GLU A 440 -27.66 52.46 15.90
CA GLU A 440 -28.89 51.75 16.27
C GLU A 440 -30.09 52.34 15.49
N ALA A 441 -31.04 51.50 15.02
CA ALA A 441 -32.48 51.84 14.86
C ALA A 441 -33.32 50.64 14.32
N GLU A 442 -34.09 50.00 15.21
CA GLU A 442 -35.54 49.68 15.22
C GLU A 442 -36.36 49.08 14.03
N PRO A 443 -37.56 48.47 14.29
CA PRO A 443 -38.01 47.21 13.65
C PRO A 443 -39.35 47.23 12.86
N ALA A 444 -39.62 46.10 12.16
CA ALA A 444 -40.94 45.48 11.81
C ALA A 444 -41.81 46.19 10.72
N PRO A 445 -42.77 45.53 10.01
CA PRO A 445 -43.60 44.41 10.47
C PRO A 445 -43.97 43.26 9.52
N SER A 446 -44.58 42.24 10.15
CA SER A 446 -45.27 41.05 9.66
C SER A 446 -46.28 41.27 8.53
N THR A 447 -46.39 40.28 7.62
CA THR A 447 -47.64 39.95 6.91
C THR A 447 -47.68 38.46 6.53
N VAL A 448 -48.83 37.81 6.76
CA VAL A 448 -49.25 36.43 6.41
C VAL A 448 -50.78 36.48 6.20
N PRO A 449 -51.47 35.64 5.39
CA PRO A 449 -51.32 35.20 3.99
C PRO A 449 -52.67 35.35 3.20
N PRO A 450 -52.88 34.65 2.06
CA PRO A 450 -54.00 33.68 2.00
C PRO A 450 -53.66 32.37 1.24
N PRO A 451 -54.57 31.36 1.22
CA PRO A 451 -54.22 29.93 1.13
C PRO A 451 -54.32 29.38 -0.29
N GLN A 452 -53.48 28.38 -0.63
CA GLN A 452 -53.74 27.50 -1.78
C GLN A 452 -53.37 26.04 -1.49
N MET A 453 -54.13 25.19 -2.16
CA MET A 453 -54.45 23.79 -1.88
C MET A 453 -53.26 22.84 -1.92
N SER A 454 -53.27 21.92 -0.95
CA SER A 454 -52.43 20.73 -0.90
C SER A 454 -52.94 19.69 -1.91
N LEU A 455 -52.11 19.36 -2.90
CA LEU A 455 -52.18 18.10 -3.65
C LEU A 455 -51.15 17.15 -3.04
N ALA A 456 -51.63 16.09 -2.41
CA ALA A 456 -50.80 15.01 -1.91
C ALA A 456 -50.21 14.19 -3.07
N PRO A 457 -48.94 13.77 -3.00
CA PRO A 457 -48.48 12.57 -3.68
C PRO A 457 -48.51 11.37 -2.73
N ALA A 458 -48.84 10.23 -3.32
CA ALA A 458 -48.93 8.92 -2.69
C ALA A 458 -47.68 8.56 -1.88
N GLN A 459 -47.91 7.96 -0.71
CA GLN A 459 -46.88 7.29 0.07
C GLN A 459 -46.46 6.02 -0.67
N ASP A 460 -45.35 6.11 -1.39
CA ASP A 460 -44.61 4.91 -1.80
C ASP A 460 -43.64 4.56 -0.67
N ARG A 461 -43.73 3.33 -0.15
CA ARG A 461 -42.79 2.78 0.83
C ARG A 461 -41.48 2.53 0.10
N ALA A 462 -40.60 3.53 0.07
CA ALA A 462 -39.23 3.34 -0.37
C ALA A 462 -38.47 2.57 0.73
N ASP A 463 -38.16 1.31 0.45
CA ASP A 463 -37.14 0.56 1.19
C ASP A 463 -35.83 1.36 1.15
N ALA A 464 -35.27 1.65 2.33
CA ALA A 464 -34.07 2.48 2.50
C ALA A 464 -32.81 1.93 1.82
N HIS A 465 -32.89 0.75 1.20
CA HIS A 465 -31.82 0.09 0.45
C HIS A 465 -31.70 0.55 -1.01
N GLY A 466 -32.69 1.28 -1.56
CA GLY A 466 -32.68 1.73 -2.97
C GLY A 466 -32.13 3.14 -3.23
N LEU A 467 -31.75 3.89 -2.18
CA LEU A 467 -31.28 5.28 -2.34
C LEU A 467 -29.78 5.35 -2.63
N PRO A 468 -29.30 6.31 -3.46
CA PRO A 468 -27.88 6.54 -3.67
C PRO A 468 -27.13 6.70 -2.34
N LEU A 469 -25.90 6.17 -2.25
CA LEU A 469 -25.11 6.14 -1.01
C LEU A 469 -25.00 7.53 -0.36
N GLU A 470 -24.80 8.60 -1.15
CA GLU A 470 -24.80 9.98 -0.63
C GLU A 470 -26.11 10.36 0.06
N THR A 471 -27.24 9.95 -0.48
CA THR A 471 -28.54 10.26 0.10
C THR A 471 -28.72 9.52 1.42
N ARG A 472 -28.24 8.27 1.51
CA ARG A 472 -28.19 7.51 2.76
C ARG A 472 -27.23 8.13 3.78
N LEU A 473 -26.07 8.62 3.35
CA LEU A 473 -25.08 9.28 4.21
C LEU A 473 -25.59 10.63 4.72
N ARG A 474 -26.24 11.43 3.87
CA ARG A 474 -26.88 12.71 4.25
C ARG A 474 -28.12 12.53 5.11
N ALA A 475 -28.90 11.46 4.93
CA ALA A 475 -30.01 11.14 5.81
C ALA A 475 -29.56 10.77 7.24
N GLN A 476 -28.34 10.24 7.38
CA GLN A 476 -27.76 9.87 8.68
C GLN A 476 -27.30 11.08 9.51
N THR A 477 -27.11 12.26 8.90
CA THR A 477 -26.70 13.49 9.61
C THR A 477 -27.88 14.33 10.11
N ASN A 478 -29.13 14.01 9.73
CA ASN A 478 -30.31 14.78 10.13
C ASN A 478 -31.42 13.88 10.74
N PRO A 479 -31.31 13.50 12.02
CA PRO A 479 -32.29 12.61 12.66
C PRO A 479 -33.65 13.26 12.98
N LEU A 480 -33.87 14.55 12.67
CA LEU A 480 -35.03 15.31 13.16
C LEU A 480 -36.25 15.37 12.22
N ARG A 481 -36.31 14.59 11.13
CA ARG A 481 -37.50 14.58 10.24
C ARG A 481 -38.34 13.31 10.21
N CYS A 482 -38.00 12.25 10.94
CA CYS A 482 -38.78 11.00 10.91
C CYS A 482 -39.74 10.76 12.09
N CYS A 483 -39.81 11.63 13.10
CA CYS A 483 -40.65 11.39 14.27
C CYS A 483 -41.50 12.60 14.67
N ARG A 484 -42.57 12.89 13.93
CA ARG A 484 -43.74 13.61 14.48
C ARG A 484 -45.04 13.08 13.89
N GLY A 485 -45.83 12.41 14.75
CA GLY A 485 -47.29 12.40 14.66
C GLY A 485 -47.95 11.12 14.13
N LEU A 486 -48.13 10.12 15.00
CA LEU A 486 -49.22 9.14 14.85
C LEU A 486 -50.16 9.28 16.06
N PRO A 487 -51.44 9.62 15.89
CA PRO A 487 -52.42 9.56 16.97
C PRO A 487 -52.94 8.11 17.15
N PRO A 488 -53.42 7.74 18.36
CA PRO A 488 -53.83 6.37 18.64
C PRO A 488 -55.20 6.06 18.03
N LEU A 489 -55.28 4.96 17.27
CA LEU A 489 -56.55 4.41 16.76
C LEU A 489 -57.32 3.72 17.89
N ARG A 490 -58.48 4.29 18.26
CA ARG A 490 -59.53 3.60 19.04
C ARG A 490 -60.28 2.64 18.10
N TYR A 491 -60.20 1.34 18.37
CA TYR A 491 -61.08 0.34 17.74
C TYR A 491 -62.41 0.29 18.49
N GLY A 492 -63.49 0.75 17.83
CA GLY A 492 -64.88 0.48 18.22
C GLY A 492 -65.38 -0.78 17.52
N HIS A 493 -65.79 -1.78 18.29
CA HIS A 493 -66.49 -2.95 17.80
C HIS A 493 -67.94 -2.58 17.44
N GLN A 494 -68.30 -2.69 16.16
CA GLN A 494 -69.69 -2.84 15.71
C GLN A 494 -69.85 -4.18 15.01
N GLN A 495 -70.73 -5.02 15.56
CA GLN A 495 -71.20 -6.28 14.98
C GLN A 495 -72.10 -6.02 13.76
N PRO A 496 -72.10 -6.88 12.73
CA PRO A 496 -73.21 -6.98 11.81
C PRO A 496 -74.11 -8.17 12.15
N GLY A 497 -75.41 -7.90 12.35
CA GLY A 497 -76.45 -8.90 12.49
C GLY A 497 -76.70 -9.66 11.20
N ARG A 498 -76.79 -11.00 11.30
CA ARG A 498 -77.35 -11.86 10.24
C ARG A 498 -78.79 -12.21 10.60
N ARG A 499 -79.71 -11.89 9.69
CA ARG A 499 -81.06 -12.45 9.64
C ARG A 499 -81.01 -13.90 9.15
N ALA A 500 -81.84 -14.71 9.79
CA ALA A 500 -82.19 -16.06 9.41
C ALA A 500 -83.14 -16.08 8.21
N ASP A 501 -83.04 -17.11 7.37
CA ASP A 501 -84.20 -17.78 6.80
C ASP A 501 -83.88 -19.27 6.55
N GLN A 502 -84.94 -20.06 6.72
CA GLN A 502 -85.02 -21.47 7.08
C GLN A 502 -85.23 -22.41 5.86
N PRO A 503 -85.38 -23.75 6.03
CA PRO A 503 -84.89 -24.78 5.12
C PRO A 503 -85.98 -25.44 4.24
N ALA A 504 -85.52 -26.23 3.26
CA ALA A 504 -86.08 -27.53 2.86
C ALA A 504 -85.00 -28.35 2.17
#